data_AF-A0A414Q803-F1
#
_entry.id   AF-A0A414Q803-F1
#
_cell.length_a   1.000
_cell.length_b   1.000
_cell.length_c   1.000
_cell.angle_alpha   90.00
_cell.angle_beta   90.00
_cell.angle_gamma   90.00
#
_symmetry.space_group_name_H-M   'P 1'
#
loop_
_entity.id
_entity.type
_entity.pdbx_description
1 polymer ?
#
loop_
_entity_poly.entity_id
_entity_poly.type
_entity_poly.pdbx_seq_one_letter_code
_entity_poly.pdbx_strand_id
1 'polypeptide(L)'
;MKQTIKEAAREAIHKHYNCNGTYPCSEREYCEHCNGHNTAFDCCECGADEFKEGFIAGANWHINSVWHKTKDEVPQAHGEYENEHYPQIPCLVYGKLSTGTGYGVRYWNVTEQCWDDEECDDYECSKDAIEEWAYLDDLILTE
;
A
#
# COMPACT_ATOMS: atom_id res chain seq x y z
N MET A 1 3.94 -19.24 2.20
CA MET A 1 3.77 -18.73 0.82
C MET A 1 3.33 -17.29 0.97
N LYS A 2 4.12 -16.32 0.48
CA LYS A 2 3.71 -14.90 0.55
C LYS A 2 2.55 -14.74 -0.44
N GLN A 3 1.42 -14.24 0.04
CA GLN A 3 0.26 -13.93 -0.78
C GLN A 3 0.62 -12.85 -1.79
N THR A 4 0.12 -12.92 -3.02
CA THR A 4 0.35 -11.87 -4.02
C THR A 4 -0.44 -10.61 -3.65
N ILE A 5 0.03 -9.42 -4.08
CA ILE A 5 -0.67 -8.14 -3.85
C ILE A 5 -2.12 -8.22 -4.35
N LYS A 6 -2.31 -8.85 -5.51
CA LYS A 6 -3.62 -9.06 -6.11
C LYS A 6 -4.55 -9.92 -5.25
N GLU A 7 -4.05 -11.00 -4.67
CA GLU A 7 -4.83 -11.86 -3.77
C GLU A 7 -5.19 -11.14 -2.47
N ALA A 8 -4.26 -10.38 -1.89
CA ALA A 8 -4.48 -9.65 -0.66
C ALA A 8 -5.43 -8.45 -0.85
N ALA A 9 -5.32 -7.71 -1.96
CA ALA A 9 -6.29 -6.69 -2.36
C ALA A 9 -7.68 -7.29 -2.54
N ARG A 10 -7.77 -8.45 -3.20
CA ARG A 10 -9.04 -9.16 -3.39
C ARG A 10 -9.66 -9.58 -2.05
N GLU A 11 -8.86 -10.09 -1.12
CA GLU A 11 -9.32 -10.42 0.22
C GLU A 11 -9.79 -9.18 0.99
N ALA A 12 -9.12 -8.03 0.86
CA ALA A 12 -9.55 -6.78 1.47
C ALA A 12 -10.91 -6.34 0.93
N ILE A 13 -11.13 -6.44 -0.38
CA ILE A 13 -12.42 -6.14 -1.04
C ILE A 13 -13.50 -7.10 -0.56
N HIS A 14 -13.23 -8.40 -0.58
CA HIS A 14 -14.20 -9.38 -0.11
C HIS A 14 -14.51 -9.20 1.37
N LYS A 15 -13.53 -8.82 2.21
CA LYS A 15 -13.76 -8.53 3.63
C LYS A 15 -14.66 -7.32 3.80
N HIS A 16 -14.44 -6.27 3.01
CA HIS A 16 -15.29 -5.08 3.01
C HIS A 16 -16.75 -5.42 2.72
N TYR A 17 -17.00 -6.32 1.76
CA TYR A 17 -18.34 -6.80 1.42
C TYR A 17 -18.81 -8.02 2.21
N ASN A 18 -18.08 -8.44 3.26
CA ASN A 18 -18.36 -9.67 4.03
C ASN A 18 -18.52 -10.95 3.18
N CYS A 19 -17.84 -11.01 2.04
CA CYS A 19 -17.78 -12.16 1.14
C CYS A 19 -16.69 -13.18 1.51
N ASN A 20 -16.13 -13.16 2.72
CA ASN A 20 -15.01 -14.03 3.13
C ASN A 20 -15.39 -15.19 4.07
N GLY A 21 -16.65 -15.64 4.05
CA GLY A 21 -17.16 -16.75 4.87
C GLY A 21 -17.23 -18.10 4.16
N THR A 22 -17.83 -19.10 4.82
CA THR A 22 -18.13 -20.44 4.24
C THR A 22 -19.04 -20.35 3.02
N TYR A 23 -19.82 -19.26 2.87
CA TYR A 23 -20.71 -19.05 1.74
C TYR A 23 -20.68 -17.63 1.17
N PRO A 24 -19.59 -17.25 0.47
CA PRO A 24 -19.51 -16.02 -0.32
C PRO A 24 -20.51 -16.10 -1.46
N CYS A 25 -21.53 -15.25 -1.48
CA CYS A 25 -22.49 -15.13 -2.60
C CYS A 25 -23.22 -16.44 -2.99
N SER A 26 -23.03 -17.52 -2.23
CA SER A 26 -23.35 -18.90 -2.57
C SER A 26 -24.41 -19.49 -1.65
N GLU A 27 -24.59 -18.94 -0.45
CA GLU A 27 -25.80 -19.10 0.36
C GLU A 27 -26.75 -17.96 0.05
N ARG A 28 -27.32 -17.99 -1.16
CA ARG A 28 -28.40 -17.08 -1.50
C ARG A 28 -29.48 -17.16 -0.43
N GLU A 29 -29.87 -18.37 0.00
CA GLU A 29 -30.96 -18.65 0.97
C GLU A 29 -30.81 -17.97 2.35
N TYR A 30 -29.63 -17.48 2.72
CA TYR A 30 -29.37 -16.83 4.01
C TYR A 30 -29.06 -15.32 3.91
N CYS A 31 -29.19 -14.73 2.72
CA CYS A 31 -29.13 -13.27 2.56
C CYS A 31 -30.35 -12.63 3.25
N GLU A 32 -30.13 -11.69 4.18
CA GLU A 32 -31.22 -10.99 4.88
C GLU A 32 -32.12 -10.18 3.93
N HIS A 33 -31.65 -9.93 2.71
CA HIS A 33 -32.40 -9.32 1.63
C HIS A 33 -32.88 -10.41 0.65
N CYS A 34 -34.21 -10.62 0.65
CA CYS A 34 -34.97 -11.39 -0.35
C CYS A 34 -34.82 -12.93 -0.37
N ASN A 35 -34.55 -13.60 0.77
CA ASN A 35 -34.69 -15.07 0.94
C ASN A 35 -34.00 -15.94 -0.15
N GLY A 36 -32.96 -15.43 -0.80
CA GLY A 36 -32.08 -16.25 -1.63
C GLY A 36 -32.48 -16.62 -3.04
N HIS A 37 -33.30 -15.81 -3.69
CA HIS A 37 -33.61 -16.01 -5.10
C HIS A 37 -32.75 -15.21 -6.08
N ASN A 38 -31.76 -14.44 -5.63
CA ASN A 38 -31.09 -13.47 -6.48
C ASN A 38 -29.96 -14.05 -7.35
N THR A 39 -29.92 -13.74 -8.65
CA THR A 39 -28.67 -13.66 -9.43
C THR A 39 -27.92 -12.36 -9.08
N ALA A 40 -26.64 -12.23 -9.48
CA ALA A 40 -25.88 -10.99 -9.25
C ALA A 40 -26.56 -9.74 -9.84
N PHE A 41 -27.49 -9.93 -10.79
CA PHE A 41 -28.31 -8.87 -11.38
C PHE A 41 -29.60 -8.58 -10.58
N ASP A 42 -30.08 -9.54 -9.78
CA ASP A 42 -31.29 -9.39 -8.95
C ASP A 42 -30.99 -8.80 -7.57
N CYS A 43 -29.71 -8.72 -7.20
CA CYS A 43 -29.27 -8.12 -5.96
C CYS A 43 -28.98 -6.63 -6.18
N CYS A 44 -30.01 -5.85 -6.50
CA CYS A 44 -29.96 -4.38 -6.52
C CYS A 44 -29.61 -3.74 -5.16
N GLU A 45 -29.25 -4.55 -4.15
CA GLU A 45 -28.83 -4.18 -2.80
C GLU A 45 -27.51 -4.88 -2.41
N CYS A 46 -26.81 -5.52 -3.35
CA CYS A 46 -25.45 -5.99 -3.10
C CYS A 46 -24.53 -4.77 -3.09
N GLY A 47 -23.95 -4.43 -1.94
CA GLY A 47 -22.95 -3.35 -1.87
C GLY A 47 -21.77 -3.55 -2.83
N ALA A 48 -21.54 -4.77 -3.33
CA ALA A 48 -20.54 -5.07 -4.35
C ALA A 48 -20.86 -4.53 -5.76
N ASP A 49 -22.07 -3.98 -6.00
CA ASP A 49 -22.39 -3.27 -7.24
C ASP A 49 -21.67 -1.92 -7.33
N GLU A 50 -21.26 -1.33 -6.19
CA GLU A 50 -20.46 -0.11 -6.18
C GLU A 50 -18.96 -0.42 -6.37
N PHE A 51 -18.53 -0.60 -7.63
CA PHE A 51 -17.12 -0.72 -8.02
C PHE A 51 -16.21 0.30 -7.33
N LYS A 52 -16.75 1.49 -7.05
CA LYS A 52 -16.08 2.57 -6.31
C LYS A 52 -15.67 2.16 -4.89
N GLU A 53 -16.54 1.53 -4.10
CA GLU A 53 -16.25 1.20 -2.71
C GLU A 53 -15.22 0.07 -2.62
N GLY A 54 -15.34 -0.95 -3.46
CA GLY A 54 -14.35 -2.00 -3.62
C GLY A 54 -12.99 -1.45 -4.05
N PHE A 55 -12.97 -0.52 -5.02
CA PHE A 55 -11.74 0.16 -5.43
C PHE A 55 -11.11 0.93 -4.25
N ILE A 56 -11.89 1.72 -3.51
CA ILE A 56 -11.41 2.48 -2.34
C ILE A 56 -10.87 1.52 -1.27
N ALA A 57 -11.56 0.42 -0.99
CA ALA A 57 -11.11 -0.57 0.00
C ALA A 57 -9.79 -1.24 -0.42
N GLY A 58 -9.66 -1.64 -1.69
CA GLY A 58 -8.43 -2.19 -2.24
C GLY A 58 -7.27 -1.20 -2.21
N ALA A 59 -7.51 0.05 -2.65
CA ALA A 59 -6.51 1.12 -2.64
C ALA A 59 -6.06 1.46 -1.21
N ASN A 60 -7.01 1.57 -0.27
CA ASN A 60 -6.71 1.80 1.14
C ASN A 60 -5.91 0.65 1.77
N TRP A 61 -6.20 -0.60 1.39
CA TRP A 61 -5.38 -1.72 1.85
C TRP A 61 -3.95 -1.60 1.30
N HIS A 62 -3.81 -1.37 -0.01
CA HIS A 62 -2.51 -1.33 -0.67
C HIS A 62 -1.61 -0.23 -0.12
N ILE A 63 -2.10 1.02 -0.05
CA ILE A 63 -1.34 2.16 0.48
C ILE A 63 -0.86 1.93 1.91
N ASN A 64 -1.64 1.24 2.74
CA ASN A 64 -1.28 0.95 4.13
C ASN A 64 -0.39 -0.29 4.28
N SER A 65 -0.23 -1.10 3.23
CA SER A 65 0.52 -2.36 3.26
C SER A 65 2.00 -2.20 2.96
N VAL A 66 2.40 -1.07 2.38
CA VAL A 66 3.75 -0.82 1.85
C VAL A 66 4.61 0.07 2.75
N TRP A 67 4.07 0.52 3.89
CA TRP A 67 4.81 1.35 4.84
C TRP A 67 5.71 0.50 5.74
N HIS A 68 6.95 0.92 5.84
CA HIS A 68 7.98 0.41 6.72
C HIS A 68 8.29 1.43 7.81
N LYS A 69 8.72 0.96 8.98
CA LYS A 69 9.12 1.82 10.08
C LYS A 69 10.63 1.94 10.08
N THR A 70 11.15 3.17 10.05
CA THR A 70 12.61 3.43 9.97
C THR A 70 13.41 2.80 11.13
N LYS A 71 12.77 2.69 12.29
CA LYS A 71 13.35 2.04 13.48
C LYS A 71 13.54 0.52 13.32
N ASP A 72 12.74 -0.12 12.46
CA ASP A 72 12.72 -1.56 12.27
C ASP A 72 13.60 -1.93 11.06
N GLU A 73 13.55 -1.13 9.99
CA GLU A 73 14.36 -1.32 8.79
C GLU A 73 14.56 -0.02 7.99
N VAL A 74 15.52 -0.03 7.06
CA VAL A 74 15.83 1.09 6.14
C VAL A 74 15.83 0.61 4.69
N PRO A 75 15.60 1.50 3.72
CA PRO A 75 15.59 1.12 2.31
C PRO A 75 16.88 0.43 1.88
N GLN A 76 16.76 -0.56 1.02
CA GLN A 76 17.87 -1.33 0.46
C GLN A 76 17.89 -1.18 -1.06
N ALA A 77 19.10 -1.15 -1.63
CA ALA A 77 19.26 -1.10 -3.08
C ALA A 77 18.58 -2.31 -3.73
N HIS A 78 17.85 -2.07 -4.80
CA HIS A 78 17.13 -3.06 -5.58
C HIS A 78 17.11 -2.64 -7.05
N GLY A 79 16.95 -3.60 -7.97
CA GLY A 79 16.78 -3.29 -9.39
C GLY A 79 17.97 -2.50 -9.98
N GLU A 80 17.69 -1.34 -10.57
CA GLU A 80 18.72 -0.49 -11.18
C GLU A 80 19.70 0.10 -10.15
N TYR A 81 19.23 0.34 -8.92
CA TYR A 81 20.03 0.92 -7.83
C TYR A 81 21.12 -0.03 -7.31
N GLU A 82 21.03 -1.35 -7.55
CA GLU A 82 22.04 -2.32 -7.08
C GLU A 82 23.42 -2.10 -7.70
N ASN A 83 23.49 -1.46 -8.87
CA ASN A 83 24.73 -1.24 -9.62
C ASN A 83 25.31 0.17 -9.43
N GLU A 84 24.65 1.03 -8.65
CA GLU A 84 25.10 2.39 -8.40
C GLU A 84 26.20 2.45 -7.33
N HIS A 85 27.15 3.38 -7.49
CA HIS A 85 28.22 3.57 -6.51
C HIS A 85 27.70 4.19 -5.20
N TYR A 86 26.70 5.05 -5.31
CA TYR A 86 25.97 5.67 -4.22
C TYR A 86 24.47 5.55 -4.50
N PRO A 87 23.84 4.42 -4.18
CA PRO A 87 22.43 4.20 -4.47
C PRO A 87 21.55 5.21 -3.74
N GLN A 88 20.75 5.98 -4.49
CA GLN A 88 19.82 6.99 -3.99
C GLN A 88 18.39 6.54 -4.23
N ILE A 89 17.75 5.95 -3.23
CA ILE A 89 16.46 5.27 -3.41
C ILE A 89 15.31 6.22 -3.12
N PRO A 90 14.45 6.53 -4.10
CA PRO A 90 13.31 7.41 -3.90
C PRO A 90 12.23 6.74 -3.04
N CYS A 91 11.87 7.40 -1.95
CA CYS A 91 10.83 6.94 -1.03
C CYS A 91 9.81 8.04 -0.76
N LEU A 92 8.55 7.64 -0.59
CA LEU A 92 7.59 8.47 0.12
C LEU A 92 7.86 8.30 1.62
N VAL A 93 8.06 9.39 2.34
CA VAL A 93 8.39 9.38 3.77
C VAL A 93 7.35 10.14 4.58
N TYR A 94 7.22 9.76 5.85
CA TYR A 94 6.52 10.52 6.88
C TYR A 94 7.47 10.78 8.06
N GLY A 95 7.64 12.04 8.43
CA GLY A 95 8.54 12.40 9.54
C GLY A 95 8.77 13.90 9.67
N LYS A 96 9.85 14.27 10.35
CA LYS A 96 10.32 15.65 10.52
C LYS A 96 11.18 16.05 9.32
N LEU A 97 10.55 16.75 8.39
CA LEU A 97 11.21 17.30 7.21
C LEU A 97 11.62 18.75 7.45
N SER A 98 12.45 19.29 6.57
CA SER A 98 12.80 20.73 6.54
C SER A 98 11.58 21.66 6.49
N THR A 99 10.47 21.24 5.91
CA THR A 99 9.21 21.99 5.82
C THR A 99 8.28 21.81 7.02
N GLY A 100 8.65 20.96 7.98
CA GLY A 100 7.84 20.58 9.15
C GLY A 100 7.54 19.09 9.20
N THR A 101 6.70 18.67 10.15
CA THR A 101 6.29 17.27 10.26
C THR A 101 5.20 16.95 9.24
N GLY A 102 5.42 15.95 8.39
CA GLY A 102 4.45 15.53 7.39
C GLY A 102 5.01 14.54 6.37
N TYR A 103 4.32 14.45 5.23
CA TYR A 103 4.71 13.61 4.11
C TYR A 103 5.60 14.36 3.13
N GLY A 104 6.54 13.65 2.50
CA GLY A 104 7.38 14.19 1.43
C GLY A 104 8.08 13.07 0.67
N VAL A 105 8.64 13.40 -0.49
CA VAL A 105 9.54 12.51 -1.22
C VAL A 105 10.97 12.80 -0.76
N ARG A 106 11.72 11.75 -0.43
CA ARG A 106 13.13 11.82 -0.03
C ARG A 106 13.90 10.67 -0.66
N TYR A 107 15.21 10.85 -0.80
CA TYR A 107 16.11 9.86 -1.35
C TYR A 107 16.94 9.27 -0.22
N TRP A 108 16.91 7.96 -0.08
CA TRP A 108 17.73 7.27 0.90
C TRP A 108 19.09 6.93 0.28
N ASN A 109 20.14 7.53 0.84
CA ASN A 109 21.51 7.16 0.47
C ASN A 109 21.91 5.89 1.22
N VAL A 110 22.00 4.78 0.50
CA VAL A 110 22.33 3.48 1.12
C VAL A 110 23.74 3.46 1.70
N THR A 111 24.69 4.16 1.07
CA THR A 111 26.10 4.14 1.49
C THR A 111 26.31 5.00 2.73
N GLU A 112 25.77 6.21 2.74
CA GLU A 112 25.96 7.20 3.82
C GLU A 112 24.92 7.07 4.94
N GLN A 113 23.85 6.28 4.73
CA GLN A 113 22.79 6.02 5.70
C GLN A 113 22.08 7.31 6.16
N CYS A 114 21.76 8.17 5.21
CA CYS A 114 21.08 9.45 5.43
C CYS A 114 19.97 9.70 4.39
N TRP A 115 19.08 10.63 4.74
CA TRP A 115 18.05 11.11 3.83
C TRP A 115 18.50 12.39 3.15
N ASP A 116 18.21 12.45 1.86
CA ASP A 116 18.60 13.49 0.92
C ASP A 116 17.34 14.05 0.24
N ASP A 117 17.46 15.22 -0.35
CA ASP A 117 16.40 15.83 -1.16
C ASP A 117 16.55 15.49 -2.66
N GLU A 118 15.81 16.18 -3.51
CA GLU A 118 15.80 15.89 -4.96
C GLU A 118 17.13 16.19 -5.65
N GLU A 119 17.97 17.07 -5.09
CA GLU A 119 19.28 17.40 -5.66
C GLU A 119 20.28 16.24 -5.47
N CYS A 120 20.03 15.35 -4.50
CA CYS A 120 20.79 14.12 -4.25
C CYS A 120 22.31 14.35 -4.08
N ASP A 121 22.69 15.56 -3.68
CA ASP A 121 24.06 16.04 -3.57
C ASP A 121 24.37 16.65 -2.19
N ASP A 122 23.38 16.68 -1.29
CA ASP A 122 23.53 17.19 0.07
C ASP A 122 22.88 16.30 1.14
N TYR A 123 23.02 16.71 2.40
CA TYR A 123 22.38 16.02 3.51
C TYR A 123 21.11 16.80 3.86
N GLU A 124 19.94 16.17 3.74
CA GLU A 124 18.68 16.81 4.15
C GLU A 124 18.42 16.55 5.64
N CYS A 125 18.34 15.27 6.02
CA CYS A 125 18.12 14.89 7.42
C CYS A 125 18.69 13.53 7.82
N SER A 126 18.77 13.34 9.14
CA SER A 126 19.26 12.10 9.72
C SER A 126 18.21 11.01 9.58
N LYS A 127 18.67 9.76 9.57
CA LYS A 127 17.82 8.57 9.59
C LYS A 127 16.63 8.70 10.55
N ASP A 128 16.88 9.13 11.78
CA ASP A 128 15.88 9.18 12.86
C ASP A 128 14.87 10.33 12.72
N ALA A 129 15.04 11.22 11.74
CA ALA A 129 14.06 12.26 11.44
C ALA A 129 12.81 11.68 10.74
N ILE A 130 12.96 10.55 10.04
CA ILE A 130 11.87 9.87 9.34
C ILE A 130 11.30 8.74 10.20
N GLU A 131 9.99 8.72 10.40
CA GLU A 131 9.29 7.72 11.20
C GLU A 131 8.92 6.50 10.36
N GLU A 132 8.34 6.75 9.20
CA GLU A 132 7.85 5.72 8.27
C GLU A 132 8.21 6.07 6.83
N TRP A 133 8.41 5.05 6.00
CA TRP A 133 8.78 5.18 4.59
C TRP A 133 8.17 4.08 3.74
N ALA A 134 7.95 4.34 2.45
CA ALA A 134 7.54 3.38 1.45
C ALA A 134 8.33 3.61 0.16
N TYR A 135 8.75 2.54 -0.52
CA TYR A 135 9.34 2.66 -1.86
C TYR A 135 8.32 3.31 -2.80
N LEU A 136 8.73 4.27 -3.64
CA LEU A 136 7.83 4.83 -4.65
C LEU A 136 7.37 3.76 -5.65
N ASP A 137 8.25 2.81 -5.96
CA ASP A 137 7.95 1.70 -6.84
C ASP A 137 6.78 0.85 -6.31
N ASP A 138 6.76 0.54 -5.01
CA ASP A 138 5.67 -0.23 -4.39
C ASP A 138 4.32 0.51 -4.38
N LEU A 139 4.32 1.84 -4.58
CA LEU A 139 3.11 2.66 -4.64
C LEU A 139 2.52 2.75 -6.06
N ILE A 140 3.35 2.61 -7.08
CA ILE A 140 3.01 2.96 -8.47
C ILE A 140 3.04 1.72 -9.38
N LEU A 141 3.92 0.75 -9.11
CA LEU A 141 4.08 -0.42 -9.94
C LEU A 141 3.11 -1.53 -9.54
N THR A 142 2.23 -1.84 -10.48
CA THR A 142 1.42 -3.05 -10.50
C THR A 142 1.87 -3.83 -11.74
N GLU A 143 2.69 -4.85 -11.56
CA GLU A 143 2.84 -5.91 -12.58
C GLU A 143 1.55 -6.73 -12.70
#